data_AF-A0A552AI95-F1
#
_entry.id   AF-A0A552AI95-F1
#
_cell.length_a   1.000
_cell.length_b   1.000
_cell.length_c   1.000
_cell.angle_alpha   90.00
_cell.angle_beta   90.00
_cell.angle_gamma   90.00
#
_symmetry.space_group_name_H-M   'P 1'
#
loop_
_entity.id
_entity.type
_entity.pdbx_description
1 polymer ?
#
loop_
_entity_poly.entity_id
_entity_poly.type
_entity_poly.pdbx_seq_one_letter_code
_entity_poly.pdbx_strand_id
1 'polypeptide(L)'
;MYNKFLVCLTTFTVIIGMTISTNAYAKKNSVQNANNNKIEFTDSLDLFLIAQTNSPVIGQYKWFNGDIMTVNGNGTLKSARGDQGRWERGANNSYTFHWNSGWIDRLVLSPNGSRLEGNTFEPGSNNTYKVFGTKISIDGIYDWFNGDIMTVNGNGTLKSARGDQGRWERGANNSYTFRWNSGWIDRLILSPDGSRLDGNTLEPGSSKTYKVWGIRRS
;
A
#
# COMPACT_ATOMS: atom_id res chain seq x y z
N MET A 1 -44.29 -12.08 -24.12
CA MET A 1 -43.41 -12.25 -22.94
C MET A 1 -41.97 -12.16 -23.42
N TYR A 2 -41.27 -11.07 -23.13
CA TYR A 2 -39.91 -10.84 -23.62
C TYR A 2 -38.89 -11.46 -22.66
N ASN A 3 -38.16 -12.48 -23.12
CA ASN A 3 -36.96 -12.97 -22.46
C ASN A 3 -35.81 -11.97 -22.71
N LYS A 4 -35.37 -11.29 -21.66
CA LYS A 4 -34.13 -10.49 -21.70
C LYS A 4 -32.94 -11.41 -21.49
N PHE A 5 -32.12 -11.57 -22.53
CA PHE A 5 -30.75 -12.07 -22.40
C PHE A 5 -29.94 -11.08 -21.56
N LEU A 6 -29.40 -11.53 -20.43
CA LEU A 6 -28.40 -10.79 -19.67
C LEU A 6 -27.02 -11.33 -20.07
N VAL A 7 -26.34 -10.63 -20.97
CA VAL A 7 -24.93 -10.87 -21.27
C VAL A 7 -24.12 -10.25 -20.13
N CYS A 8 -23.54 -11.07 -19.26
CA CYS A 8 -22.59 -10.60 -18.25
C CYS A 8 -21.17 -10.86 -18.76
N LEU A 9 -20.50 -9.82 -19.25
CA LEU A 9 -19.05 -9.82 -19.48
C LEU A 9 -18.36 -9.82 -18.10
N THR A 10 -17.82 -10.96 -17.67
CA THR A 10 -16.87 -10.98 -16.56
C THR A 10 -15.45 -10.87 -17.10
N THR A 11 -14.83 -9.73 -16.84
CA THR A 11 -13.41 -9.45 -17.11
C THR A 11 -12.52 -10.33 -16.23
N PHE A 12 -11.65 -11.12 -16.85
CA PHE A 12 -10.57 -11.82 -16.16
C PHE A 12 -9.50 -10.82 -15.75
N THR A 13 -9.37 -10.56 -14.45
CA THR A 13 -8.15 -9.93 -13.93
C THR A 13 -7.21 -11.04 -13.46
N VAL A 14 -6.24 -11.36 -14.29
CA VAL A 14 -5.12 -12.24 -13.95
C VAL A 14 -4.29 -11.52 -12.89
N ILE A 15 -4.29 -12.02 -11.66
CA ILE A 15 -3.25 -11.70 -10.68
C ILE A 15 -2.03 -12.55 -11.08
N ILE A 16 -0.87 -11.93 -11.29
CA ILE A 16 0.35 -12.61 -11.75
C ILE A 16 0.59 -13.87 -10.90
N GLY A 17 0.53 -15.04 -11.54
CA GLY A 17 0.78 -16.36 -10.94
C GLY A 17 -0.44 -17.10 -10.39
N MET A 18 -1.67 -16.56 -10.48
CA MET A 18 -2.88 -17.23 -9.98
C MET A 18 -3.99 -17.27 -11.04
N THR A 19 -4.38 -18.49 -11.43
CA THR A 19 -5.57 -18.74 -12.26
C THR A 19 -6.81 -18.68 -11.38
N ILE A 20 -7.71 -17.72 -11.65
CA ILE A 20 -8.99 -17.60 -10.95
C ILE A 20 -10.06 -18.23 -11.84
N SER A 21 -10.69 -19.31 -11.39
CA SER A 21 -11.92 -19.84 -11.98
C SER A 21 -13.10 -19.46 -11.09
N THR A 22 -13.96 -18.55 -11.56
CA THR A 22 -15.24 -18.28 -10.92
C THR A 22 -16.32 -19.10 -11.62
N ASN A 23 -17.16 -19.76 -10.83
CA ASN A 23 -18.36 -20.41 -11.35
C ASN A 23 -19.55 -19.68 -10.71
N ALA A 24 -20.35 -18.97 -11.51
CA ALA A 24 -21.39 -18.04 -11.03
C ALA A 24 -22.54 -18.72 -10.25
N TYR A 25 -22.51 -20.05 -10.13
CA TYR A 25 -23.48 -20.86 -9.37
C TYR A 25 -22.89 -21.53 -8.11
N ALA A 26 -21.60 -21.35 -7.81
CA ALA A 26 -20.96 -22.02 -6.67
C ALA A 26 -20.92 -21.14 -5.42
N LYS A 27 -21.44 -21.68 -4.30
CA LYS A 27 -21.37 -21.14 -2.93
C LYS A 27 -19.94 -21.03 -2.35
N LYS A 28 -18.91 -21.28 -3.17
CA LYS A 28 -17.50 -21.33 -2.78
C LYS A 28 -16.63 -20.89 -3.96
N ASN A 29 -15.83 -19.86 -3.78
CA ASN A 29 -14.76 -19.48 -4.70
C ASN A 29 -13.45 -20.14 -4.25
N SER A 30 -12.53 -20.43 -5.15
CA SER A 30 -11.20 -20.93 -4.76
C SER A 30 -10.09 -20.35 -5.61
N VAL A 31 -8.93 -20.14 -4.99
CA VAL A 31 -7.70 -19.72 -5.67
C VAL A 31 -6.61 -20.77 -5.39
N GLN A 32 -5.77 -21.04 -6.38
CA GLN A 32 -4.60 -21.91 -6.23
C GLN A 32 -3.34 -21.07 -6.05
N ASN A 33 -2.53 -21.39 -5.05
CA ASN A 33 -1.20 -20.78 -4.90
C ASN A 33 -0.17 -21.42 -5.84
N ALA A 34 1.04 -20.87 -5.91
CA ALA A 34 2.13 -21.37 -6.76
C ALA A 34 2.56 -22.83 -6.47
N ASN A 35 2.13 -23.39 -5.34
CA ASN A 35 2.39 -24.77 -4.94
C ASN A 35 1.16 -25.68 -5.16
N ASN A 36 0.17 -25.25 -5.93
CA ASN A 36 -1.11 -25.93 -6.18
C ASN A 36 -2.00 -26.16 -4.95
N ASN A 37 -1.79 -25.44 -3.84
CA ASN A 37 -2.69 -25.52 -2.70
C ASN A 37 -3.98 -24.77 -3.02
N LYS A 38 -5.12 -25.46 -2.88
CA LYS A 38 -6.45 -24.89 -3.04
C LYS A 38 -6.84 -24.12 -1.77
N ILE A 39 -7.07 -22.82 -1.90
CA ILE A 39 -7.63 -21.97 -0.85
C ILE A 39 -9.11 -21.78 -1.16
N GLU A 40 -9.99 -22.24 -0.29
CA GLU A 40 -11.44 -22.07 -0.42
C GLU A 40 -11.90 -20.80 0.30
N PHE A 41 -12.73 -20.01 -0.36
CA PHE A 41 -13.35 -18.80 0.16
C PHE A 41 -14.86 -19.00 0.23
N THR A 42 -15.44 -18.63 1.36
CA THR A 42 -16.88 -18.77 1.63
C THR A 42 -17.70 -17.62 1.10
N ASP A 43 -17.08 -16.47 0.79
CA ASP A 43 -17.76 -15.35 0.14
C ASP A 43 -16.81 -14.55 -0.78
N SER A 44 -17.40 -13.91 -1.80
CA SER A 44 -16.81 -12.89 -2.66
C SER A 44 -16.17 -11.71 -1.89
N LEU A 45 -16.68 -11.39 -0.69
CA LEU A 45 -16.14 -10.35 0.19
C LEU A 45 -14.70 -10.67 0.66
N ASP A 46 -14.37 -11.94 0.90
CA ASP A 46 -13.05 -12.35 1.39
C ASP A 46 -11.96 -12.08 0.35
N LEU A 47 -12.25 -12.27 -0.94
CA LEU A 47 -11.34 -12.01 -2.05
C LEU A 47 -11.09 -10.50 -2.24
N PHE A 48 -12.14 -9.70 -2.09
CA PHE A 48 -12.07 -8.25 -2.24
C PHE A 48 -11.27 -7.60 -1.10
N LEU A 49 -11.43 -8.10 0.13
CA LEU A 49 -10.71 -7.61 1.31
C LEU A 49 -9.20 -7.93 1.23
N ILE A 50 -8.83 -9.13 0.77
CA ILE A 50 -7.42 -9.52 0.62
C ILE A 50 -6.72 -8.66 -0.45
N ALA A 51 -7.37 -8.40 -1.59
CA ALA A 51 -6.82 -7.55 -2.64
C ALA A 51 -6.60 -6.09 -2.19
N GLN A 52 -7.44 -5.59 -1.27
CA GLN A 52 -7.30 -4.24 -0.73
C GLN A 52 -6.12 -4.10 0.24
N THR A 53 -5.84 -5.11 1.07
CA THR A 53 -4.82 -5.01 2.12
C THR A 53 -3.36 -4.97 1.64
N ASN A 54 -3.08 -5.40 0.40
CA ASN A 54 -1.73 -5.43 -0.19
C ASN A 54 -1.53 -4.47 -1.37
N SER A 55 -2.45 -3.52 -1.56
CA SER A 55 -2.39 -2.60 -2.69
C SER A 55 -1.21 -1.62 -2.60
N PRO A 56 -0.48 -1.35 -3.70
CA PRO A 56 0.66 -0.42 -3.68
C PRO A 56 0.23 1.04 -3.46
N VAL A 57 -1.06 1.36 -3.60
CA VAL A 57 -1.61 2.69 -3.27
C VAL A 57 -1.68 2.95 -1.76
N ILE A 58 -1.63 1.91 -0.92
CA ILE A 58 -1.67 2.09 0.54
C ILE A 58 -0.46 2.91 0.97
N GLY A 59 -0.69 3.86 1.87
CA GLY A 59 0.33 4.73 2.46
C GLY A 59 -0.12 6.17 2.48
N GLN A 60 0.81 7.09 2.73
CA GLN A 60 0.51 8.51 2.75
C GLN A 60 1.11 9.27 1.60
N TYR A 61 0.40 10.32 1.24
CA TYR A 61 0.71 11.18 0.11
C TYR A 61 0.61 12.62 0.56
N LYS A 62 1.65 13.41 0.25
CA LYS A 62 1.52 14.86 0.22
C LYS A 62 0.71 15.22 -1.01
N TRP A 63 -0.51 15.66 -0.79
CA TRP A 63 -1.48 15.99 -1.83
C TRP A 63 -1.17 17.34 -2.48
N PHE A 64 -1.77 17.62 -3.64
CA PHE A 64 -1.50 18.84 -4.42
C PHE A 64 -1.73 20.14 -3.65
N ASN A 65 -2.62 20.12 -2.66
CA ASN A 65 -2.96 21.25 -1.80
C ASN A 65 -2.09 21.32 -0.53
N GLY A 66 -1.04 20.50 -0.45
CA GLY A 66 -0.13 20.38 0.69
C GLY A 66 -0.64 19.55 1.86
N ASP A 67 -1.89 19.07 1.81
CA ASP A 67 -2.45 18.21 2.85
C ASP A 67 -1.83 16.81 2.83
N ILE A 68 -1.86 16.11 3.97
CA ILE A 68 -1.41 14.72 4.06
C ILE A 68 -2.63 13.82 3.95
N MET A 69 -2.67 13.02 2.89
CA MET A 69 -3.73 12.05 2.65
C MET A 69 -3.24 10.64 2.97
N THR A 70 -4.03 9.91 3.75
CA THR A 70 -3.77 8.52 4.17
C THR A 70 -4.69 7.57 3.43
N VAL A 71 -4.09 6.62 2.70
CA VAL A 71 -4.77 5.52 2.03
C VAL A 71 -4.59 4.25 2.84
N ASN A 72 -5.68 3.72 3.41
CA ASN A 72 -5.65 2.56 4.31
C ASN A 72 -5.92 1.25 3.56
N GLY A 73 -5.32 0.14 4.00
CA GLY A 73 -5.55 -1.19 3.42
C GLY A 73 -6.97 -1.74 3.57
N ASN A 74 -7.83 -1.11 4.38
CA ASN A 74 -9.23 -1.47 4.55
C ASN A 74 -10.18 -0.74 3.59
N GLY A 75 -9.66 -0.15 2.50
CA GLY A 75 -10.46 0.55 1.50
C GLY A 75 -10.86 1.99 1.89
N THR A 76 -10.36 2.53 3.00
CA THR A 76 -10.69 3.90 3.44
C THR A 76 -9.59 4.92 3.13
N LEU A 77 -9.98 6.18 3.06
CA LEU A 77 -9.13 7.35 2.87
C LEU A 77 -9.38 8.34 4.00
N LYS A 78 -8.34 9.05 4.44
CA LYS A 78 -8.46 10.17 5.38
C LYS A 78 -7.41 11.25 5.11
N SER A 79 -7.83 12.51 4.99
CA SER A 79 -6.95 13.66 4.97
C SER A 79 -6.62 14.13 6.39
N ALA A 80 -5.48 14.81 6.58
CA ALA A 80 -5.12 15.35 7.88
C ALA A 80 -6.06 16.49 8.30
N ARG A 81 -6.71 17.16 7.35
CA ARG A 81 -7.77 18.15 7.60
C ARG A 81 -9.11 17.52 8.01
N GLY A 82 -9.25 16.20 7.95
CA GLY A 82 -10.40 15.46 8.46
C GLY A 82 -11.38 14.95 7.40
N ASP A 83 -11.16 15.27 6.12
CA ASP A 83 -11.93 14.70 5.03
C ASP A 83 -11.71 13.19 4.96
N GLN A 84 -12.77 12.45 4.65
CA GLN A 84 -12.75 11.00 4.64
C GLN A 84 -13.39 10.49 3.38
N GLY A 85 -13.08 9.25 3.03
CA GLY A 85 -13.62 8.61 1.84
C GLY A 85 -13.30 7.14 1.76
N ARG A 86 -13.58 6.57 0.60
CA ARG A 86 -13.20 5.20 0.24
C ARG A 86 -12.47 5.17 -1.09
N TRP A 87 -11.69 4.13 -1.30
CA TRP A 87 -10.99 3.92 -2.55
C TRP A 87 -11.27 2.56 -3.16
N GLU A 88 -11.21 2.53 -4.49
CA GLU A 88 -11.37 1.34 -5.30
C GLU A 88 -10.17 1.20 -6.24
N ARG A 89 -9.74 -0.04 -6.47
CA ARG A 89 -8.66 -0.36 -7.41
C ARG A 89 -9.24 -0.73 -8.76
N GLY A 90 -8.80 -0.06 -9.80
CA GLY A 90 -9.07 -0.41 -11.19
C GLY A 90 -7.91 -1.19 -11.83
N ALA A 91 -7.99 -1.39 -13.14
CA ALA A 91 -6.92 -2.01 -13.92
C ALA A 91 -5.69 -1.06 -14.04
N ASN A 92 -4.53 -1.60 -14.39
CA ASN A 92 -3.35 -0.82 -14.79
C ASN A 92 -2.92 0.26 -13.78
N ASN A 93 -2.88 -0.09 -12.48
CA ASN A 93 -2.54 0.84 -11.38
C ASN A 93 -3.45 2.08 -11.29
N SER A 94 -4.68 1.99 -11.81
CA SER A 94 -5.69 3.02 -11.60
C SER A 94 -6.40 2.85 -10.26
N TYR A 95 -6.78 3.98 -9.66
CA TYR A 95 -7.52 4.06 -8.41
C TYR A 95 -8.58 5.14 -8.51
N THR A 96 -9.74 4.88 -7.91
CA THR A 96 -10.80 5.88 -7.76
C THR A 96 -10.98 6.17 -6.28
N PHE A 97 -10.86 7.43 -5.89
CA PHE A 97 -11.08 7.90 -4.53
C PHE A 97 -12.43 8.61 -4.47
N HIS A 98 -13.33 8.10 -3.63
CA HIS A 98 -14.65 8.65 -3.37
C HIS A 98 -14.62 9.35 -2.02
N TRP A 99 -14.64 10.68 -2.03
CA TRP A 99 -14.70 11.47 -0.81
C TRP A 99 -16.15 11.58 -0.32
N ASN A 100 -16.33 11.63 1.00
CA ASN A 100 -17.64 11.81 1.63
C ASN A 100 -18.27 13.18 1.29
N SER A 101 -17.45 14.15 0.91
CA SER A 101 -17.88 15.44 0.36
C SER A 101 -18.46 15.32 -1.06
N GLY A 102 -18.43 14.13 -1.66
CA GLY A 102 -18.92 13.82 -3.00
C GLY A 102 -17.86 13.92 -4.09
N TRP A 103 -16.70 14.52 -3.82
CA TRP A 103 -15.60 14.61 -4.80
C TRP A 103 -15.08 13.24 -5.18
N ILE A 104 -14.69 13.09 -6.46
CA ILE A 104 -14.15 11.83 -7.00
C ILE A 104 -12.80 12.09 -7.64
N ASP A 105 -11.72 11.47 -7.14
CA ASP A 105 -10.42 11.49 -7.81
C ASP A 105 -10.23 10.21 -8.62
N ARG A 106 -9.90 10.33 -9.90
CA ARG A 106 -9.47 9.21 -10.75
C ARG A 106 -7.98 9.34 -11.01
N LEU A 107 -7.21 8.40 -10.47
CA LEU A 107 -5.77 8.49 -10.31
C LEU A 107 -5.08 7.28 -10.93
N VAL A 108 -3.84 7.47 -11.37
CA VAL A 108 -2.91 6.40 -11.74
C VAL A 108 -1.70 6.49 -10.83
N LEU A 109 -1.32 5.36 -10.24
CA LEU A 109 -0.07 5.24 -9.48
C LEU A 109 1.08 5.01 -10.45
N SER A 110 2.12 5.82 -10.33
CA SER A 110 3.34 5.67 -11.12
C SER A 110 3.94 4.27 -10.96
N PRO A 111 4.63 3.71 -11.99
CA PRO A 111 5.17 2.35 -11.92
C PRO A 111 6.13 2.11 -10.74
N ASN A 112 6.86 3.13 -10.30
CA ASN A 112 7.74 3.08 -9.13
C ASN A 112 6.99 3.31 -7.79
N GLY A 113 5.67 3.49 -7.80
CA GLY A 113 4.84 3.65 -6.62
C GLY A 113 4.97 5.00 -5.90
N SER A 114 5.70 5.98 -6.46
CA SER A 114 6.02 7.23 -5.77
C SER A 114 5.01 8.36 -5.96
N ARG A 115 4.13 8.30 -6.95
CA ARG A 115 3.21 9.40 -7.26
C ARG A 115 1.86 8.90 -7.76
N LEU A 116 0.80 9.52 -7.26
CA LEU A 116 -0.55 9.46 -7.82
C LEU A 116 -0.76 10.70 -8.69
N GLU A 117 -1.27 10.52 -9.89
CA GLU A 117 -1.63 11.62 -10.79
C GLU A 117 -2.96 11.33 -11.47
N GLY A 118 -3.77 12.36 -11.68
CA GLY A 118 -5.04 12.19 -12.35
C GLY A 118 -5.91 13.43 -12.36
N ASN A 119 -7.22 13.21 -12.34
CA ASN A 119 -8.19 14.29 -12.32
C ASN A 119 -9.21 14.08 -11.20
N THR A 120 -9.69 15.18 -10.64
CA THR A 120 -10.81 15.21 -9.71
C THR A 120 -12.07 15.74 -10.38
N PHE A 121 -13.22 15.27 -9.91
CA PHE A 121 -14.55 15.62 -10.37
C PHE A 121 -15.35 16.16 -9.18
N GLU A 122 -15.99 17.30 -9.38
CA GLU A 122 -16.89 17.90 -8.40
C GLU A 122 -18.32 17.37 -8.59
N PRO A 123 -19.07 17.09 -7.50
CA PRO A 123 -20.48 16.74 -7.58
C PRO A 123 -21.30 17.76 -8.39
N GLY A 124 -22.04 17.28 -9.38
CA GLY A 124 -22.93 18.14 -10.19
C GLY A 124 -22.20 19.05 -11.18
N SER A 125 -20.89 18.88 -11.36
CA SER A 125 -20.08 19.63 -12.33
C SER A 125 -19.53 18.71 -13.42
N ASN A 126 -19.40 19.24 -14.63
CA ASN A 126 -18.68 18.58 -15.72
C ASN A 126 -17.19 18.97 -15.75
N ASN A 127 -16.74 19.81 -14.82
CA ASN A 127 -15.35 20.25 -14.77
C ASN A 127 -14.44 19.16 -14.21
N THR A 128 -13.22 19.13 -14.74
CA THR A 128 -12.15 18.25 -14.25
C THR A 128 -10.94 19.08 -13.88
N TYR A 129 -10.36 18.81 -12.72
CA TYR A 129 -9.15 19.50 -12.25
C TYR A 129 -8.02 18.49 -12.10
N LYS A 130 -6.80 18.87 -12.50
CA LYS A 130 -5.62 18.03 -12.29
C LYS A 130 -5.32 17.94 -10.81
N VAL A 131 -5.12 16.71 -10.33
CA VAL A 131 -4.72 16.41 -8.96
C VAL A 131 -3.55 15.45 -8.96
N PHE A 132 -2.71 15.56 -7.94
CA PHE A 132 -1.60 14.66 -7.73
C PHE A 132 -1.31 14.50 -6.23
N GLY A 133 -0.65 13.42 -5.90
CA GLY A 133 -0.10 13.17 -4.57
C GLY A 133 1.26 12.51 -4.68
N THR A 134 2.24 13.02 -3.97
CA THR A 134 3.57 12.40 -3.88
C THR A 134 3.60 11.53 -2.64
N LYS A 135 3.89 10.24 -2.83
CA LYS A 135 3.98 9.29 -1.73
C LYS A 135 5.10 9.70 -0.78
N ILE A 136 4.80 9.72 0.51
CA ILE A 136 5.79 9.93 1.54
C ILE A 136 6.69 8.68 1.56
N SER A 137 7.97 8.88 1.23
CA SER A 137 8.99 7.82 1.19
C SER A 137 9.76 7.72 2.51
N ILE A 138 10.31 6.53 2.78
CA ILE A 138 11.21 6.24 3.89
C ILE A 138 12.65 6.73 3.61
N ASP A 139 12.96 7.17 2.39
CA ASP A 139 14.32 7.53 2.01
C ASP A 139 14.85 8.71 2.83
N GLY A 140 16.05 8.60 3.37
CA GLY A 140 16.65 9.66 4.17
C GLY A 140 17.68 9.16 5.16
N ILE A 141 18.10 10.07 6.02
CA ILE A 141 19.04 9.81 7.10
C ILE A 141 18.24 9.80 8.41
N TYR A 142 18.50 8.82 9.27
CA TYR A 142 17.83 8.64 10.54
C TYR A 142 18.84 8.58 11.69
N ASP A 143 18.51 9.23 12.79
CA ASP A 143 19.10 8.98 14.10
C ASP A 143 18.48 7.71 14.69
N TRP A 144 19.28 6.67 14.87
CA TRP A 144 18.83 5.35 15.29
C TRP A 144 18.83 5.18 16.81
N PHE A 145 18.02 4.26 17.34
CA PHE A 145 17.82 4.06 18.78
C PHE A 145 19.10 3.82 19.59
N ASN A 146 20.14 3.29 18.97
CA ASN A 146 21.43 2.96 19.58
C ASN A 146 22.50 4.07 19.39
N GLY A 147 22.06 5.27 18.96
CA GLY A 147 22.91 6.42 18.69
C GLY A 147 23.69 6.34 17.37
N ASP A 148 23.38 5.38 16.50
CA ASP A 148 23.97 5.29 15.17
C ASP A 148 23.23 6.17 14.15
N ILE A 149 23.88 6.43 13.02
CA ILE A 149 23.29 7.16 11.89
C ILE A 149 22.99 6.17 10.79
N MET A 150 21.75 6.22 10.31
CA MET A 150 21.19 5.27 9.36
C MET A 150 20.83 5.96 8.06
N THR A 151 21.47 5.58 6.96
CA THR A 151 21.08 6.02 5.62
C THR A 151 20.18 4.97 4.98
N VAL A 152 18.97 5.37 4.58
CA VAL A 152 17.98 4.55 3.87
C VAL A 152 17.79 5.14 2.47
N ASN A 153 18.01 4.34 1.42
CA ASN A 153 17.97 4.80 0.03
C ASN A 153 16.76 4.21 -0.72
N GLY A 154 16.18 5.01 -1.63
CA GLY A 154 15.02 4.63 -2.45
C GLY A 154 15.22 3.44 -3.38
N ASN A 155 16.46 2.99 -3.55
CA ASN A 155 16.83 1.81 -4.32
C ASN A 155 16.77 0.49 -3.49
N GLY A 156 16.21 0.53 -2.28
CA GLY A 156 16.08 -0.67 -1.43
C GLY A 156 17.33 -0.99 -0.61
N THR A 157 18.33 -0.10 -0.55
CA THR A 157 19.55 -0.30 0.25
C THR A 157 19.54 0.54 1.51
N LEU A 158 20.26 0.08 2.53
CA LEU A 158 20.51 0.82 3.75
C LEU A 158 21.94 0.62 4.24
N LYS A 159 22.46 1.61 4.96
CA LYS A 159 23.83 1.62 5.49
C LYS A 159 23.86 2.31 6.85
N SER A 160 24.47 1.65 7.82
CA SER A 160 24.84 2.21 9.11
C SER A 160 26.16 2.98 8.99
N ALA A 161 26.31 4.07 9.73
CA ALA A 161 27.57 4.81 9.81
C ALA A 161 28.70 3.99 10.46
N ARG A 162 28.36 2.97 11.25
CA ARG A 162 29.32 1.97 11.79
C ARG A 162 29.73 0.90 10.76
N GLY A 163 29.21 0.96 9.54
CA GLY A 163 29.70 0.17 8.41
C GLY A 163 28.84 -1.04 8.05
N ASP A 164 27.85 -1.40 8.87
CA ASP A 164 26.90 -2.45 8.50
C ASP A 164 26.02 -1.99 7.33
N GLN A 165 25.59 -2.94 6.52
CA GLN A 165 24.81 -2.71 5.31
C GLN A 165 23.66 -3.71 5.25
N GLY A 166 22.62 -3.35 4.51
CA GLY A 166 21.49 -4.22 4.33
C GLY A 166 20.61 -3.81 3.17
N ARG A 167 19.46 -4.47 3.11
CA ARG A 167 18.38 -4.14 2.18
C ARG A 167 17.09 -3.94 2.93
N TRP A 168 16.20 -3.15 2.37
CA TRP A 168 14.85 -3.01 2.89
C TRP A 168 13.81 -3.42 1.85
N GLU A 169 12.71 -3.95 2.38
CA GLU A 169 11.52 -4.32 1.64
C GLU A 169 10.33 -3.58 2.25
N ARG A 170 9.47 -3.04 1.38
CA ARG A 170 8.20 -2.44 1.81
C ARG A 170 7.13 -3.52 1.92
N GLY A 171 6.47 -3.58 3.05
CA GLY A 171 5.24 -4.35 3.25
C GLY A 171 3.98 -3.50 3.12
N ALA A 172 2.85 -4.05 3.56
CA ALA A 172 1.58 -3.33 3.64
C ALA A 172 1.60 -2.25 4.74
N ASN A 173 0.66 -1.30 4.67
CA ASN A 173 0.39 -0.35 5.77
C ASN A 173 1.63 0.38 6.34
N ASN A 174 2.47 0.94 5.46
CA ASN A 174 3.71 1.62 5.84
C ASN A 174 4.69 0.78 6.67
N SER A 175 4.59 -0.54 6.58
CA SER A 175 5.57 -1.45 7.17
C SER A 175 6.80 -1.61 6.27
N TYR A 176 7.95 -1.76 6.91
CA TYR A 176 9.24 -1.95 6.28
C TYR A 176 10.01 -3.04 7.03
N THR A 177 10.66 -3.93 6.28
CA THR A 177 11.59 -4.92 6.85
C THR A 177 13.00 -4.58 6.41
N PHE A 178 13.88 -4.29 7.36
CA PHE A 178 15.31 -4.10 7.11
C PHE A 178 16.03 -5.41 7.39
N ARG A 179 16.77 -5.93 6.41
CA ARG A 179 17.58 -7.14 6.52
C ARG A 179 19.03 -6.73 6.45
N TRP A 180 19.71 -6.87 7.58
CA TRP A 180 21.11 -6.53 7.73
C TRP A 180 22.01 -7.68 7.32
N ASN A 181 23.18 -7.38 6.75
CA ASN A 181 24.17 -8.40 6.38
C ASN A 181 24.75 -9.11 7.60
N SER A 182 24.75 -8.44 8.75
CA SER A 182 25.04 -9.03 10.07
C SER A 182 23.99 -10.05 10.55
N GLY A 183 22.88 -10.20 9.83
CA GLY A 183 21.80 -11.14 10.13
C GLY A 183 20.65 -10.56 10.97
N TRP A 184 20.76 -9.32 11.44
CA TRP A 184 19.68 -8.63 12.17
C TRP A 184 18.51 -8.30 11.25
N ILE A 185 17.29 -8.32 11.78
CA ILE A 185 16.08 -8.00 11.02
C ILE A 185 15.22 -6.99 11.78
N ASP A 186 15.13 -5.76 11.28
CA ASP A 186 14.22 -4.75 11.83
C ASP A 186 12.86 -4.82 11.13
N ARG A 187 11.78 -4.84 11.90
CA ARG A 187 10.40 -4.73 11.40
C ARG A 187 9.83 -3.42 11.91
N LEU A 188 9.65 -2.48 11.00
CA LEU A 188 9.42 -1.07 11.29
C LEU A 188 8.10 -0.60 10.67
N ILE A 189 7.47 0.38 11.29
CA ILE A 189 6.36 1.16 10.73
C ILE A 189 6.84 2.59 10.56
N LEU A 190 6.70 3.13 9.35
CA LEU A 190 6.93 4.55 9.10
C LEU A 190 5.75 5.34 9.66
N SER A 191 6.08 6.34 10.47
CA SER A 191 5.13 7.28 11.05
C SER A 191 4.39 8.01 9.95
N PRO A 192 3.18 8.50 10.25
CA PRO A 192 2.32 8.95 9.17
C PRO A 192 2.85 10.20 8.41
N ASP A 193 3.61 11.04 9.10
CA ASP A 193 4.29 12.21 8.54
C ASP A 193 5.62 11.88 7.85
N GLY A 194 6.06 10.61 7.89
CA GLY A 194 7.35 10.17 7.36
C GLY A 194 8.56 10.65 8.15
N SER A 195 8.38 11.06 9.42
CA SER A 195 9.44 11.60 10.27
C SER A 195 10.09 10.55 11.17
N ARG A 196 9.48 9.37 11.35
CA ARG A 196 9.92 8.40 12.35
C ARG A 196 9.65 6.96 11.91
N LEU A 197 10.53 6.05 12.29
CA LEU A 197 10.36 4.61 12.18
C LEU A 197 10.26 4.03 13.58
N ASP A 198 9.27 3.17 13.85
CA ASP A 198 9.14 2.47 15.12
C ASP A 198 8.91 0.98 14.89
N GLY A 199 9.49 0.13 15.72
CA GLY A 199 9.38 -1.30 15.52
C GLY A 199 10.13 -2.16 16.50
N ASN A 200 10.42 -3.38 16.05
CA ASN A 200 11.26 -4.33 16.79
C ASN A 200 12.34 -4.88 15.86
N THR A 201 13.49 -5.25 16.43
CA THR A 201 14.54 -6.01 15.75
C THR A 201 14.59 -7.44 16.26
N LEU A 202 14.95 -8.40 15.40
CA LEU A 202 15.17 -9.81 15.71
C LEU A 202 16.67 -10.12 15.72
N GLU A 203 17.13 -10.77 16.79
CA GLU A 203 18.51 -11.20 16.95
C GLU A 203 18.86 -12.39 16.05
N PRO A 204 20.03 -12.40 15.36
CA PRO A 204 20.46 -13.51 14.53
C PRO A 204 20.50 -14.83 15.30
N GLY A 205 19.91 -15.89 14.73
CA GLY A 205 19.94 -17.24 15.32
C GLY A 205 19.13 -17.40 16.63
N SER A 206 18.26 -16.44 16.93
CA SER A 206 17.52 -16.36 18.20
C SER A 206 16.06 -15.98 17.95
N SER A 207 15.20 -16.18 18.95
CA SER A 207 13.81 -15.68 18.98
C SER A 207 13.67 -14.36 19.74
N LYS A 208 14.77 -13.82 20.28
CA LYS A 208 14.77 -12.57 21.05
C LYS A 208 14.50 -11.36 20.16
N THR A 209 13.66 -10.44 20.65
CA THR A 209 13.36 -9.19 19.97
C THR A 209 13.56 -7.99 20.88
N TYR A 210 13.97 -6.85 20.30
CA TYR A 210 14.20 -5.59 21.02
C TYR A 210 13.44 -4.45 20.34
N LYS A 211 12.98 -3.47 21.12
CA LYS A 211 12.37 -2.25 20.57
C LYS A 211 13.42 -1.42 19.86
N VAL A 212 13.09 -0.96 18.66
CA VAL A 212 13.96 -0.10 17.85
C VAL A 212 13.16 1.03 17.24
N TRP A 213 13.82 2.15 16.99
CA TRP A 213 13.24 3.29 16.33
C TRP A 213 14.32 4.11 15.63
N GLY A 214 13.89 4.93 14.67
CA GLY A 214 14.72 5.92 14.00
C GLY A 214 13.96 7.23 13.82
N ILE A 215 14.61 8.36 14.08
CA ILE A 215 14.04 9.68 13.81
C ILE A 215 14.72 10.25 12.58
N ARG A 216 13.92 10.64 11.58
CA ARG A 216 14.43 11.21 10.36
C ARG A 216 15.08 12.55 10.67
N ARG A 217 16.32 12.72 10.22
CA ARG A 217 17.01 14.01 10.23
C ARG A 217 16.37 14.92 9.20
N SER A 218 15.99 16.12 9.66
CA SER A 218 15.49 17.23 8.85
C SER A 218 16.57 17.83 7.98
#